data_AF-A0A8J7DZF4-F1
#
_entry.id   AF-A0A8J7DZF4-F1
#
_cell.length_a   1.000
_cell.length_b   1.000
_cell.length_c   1.000
_cell.angle_alpha   90.00
_cell.angle_beta   90.00
_cell.angle_gamma   90.00
#
_symmetry.space_group_name_H-M   'P 1'
#
loop_
_entity.id
_entity.type
_entity.pdbx_description
1 polymer ?
#
loop_
_entity_poly.entity_id
_entity_poly.type
_entity_poly.pdbx_seq_one_letter_code
_entity_poly.pdbx_strand_id
1 'polypeptide(L)'
;MNEANTDFPARDASSRESTNGKRWWHKFVAVIAVANLLLVFFNLSYIPLRDVYLRYIPAIVHHYDPIKSIEPHPDTQRYLDTVDRATQQFATSGLEAAPTATLLKELRQQSTDLIAENPFSVANKFATFAKLKRRMEYQLDIPSAQQAFATFWSSPYLAQVGWDNALTFFDEKIRPLLAVAYFRAIDENGQFVDYFWQIDLYFIAFFALEFLGRTFLSSRRYEGLSWGDAILRRWYDGLMLLPTWRWLRLLPVLVRLHKSGLVNMQRILAQITHEPAAYLADRTSTFLLLRLVNQTQEAVDTGEAAQAILQPQNYLRVSDIDKVDAIIDRVLKLSIYKVLPQVQPDVEALLRHSLKGAFKESDFFQMLQQIPGMQALPMEVTEQFSEYLAQATYEVLANSYADLQGRELFDHLTQNFKQTLKQELQDKATQAELQSLLSDLLEELKLNYIQGSVQKNPEATLAEAEQLRQDVEERS
;
A
#
# COMPACT_ATOMS: atom_id res chain seq x y z
N MET A 1 -26.54 -55.98 22.79
CA MET A 1 -25.20 -56.52 22.56
C MET A 1 -25.17 -57.13 21.17
N ASN A 2 -24.55 -56.43 20.22
CA ASN A 2 -24.01 -56.99 18.99
C ASN A 2 -22.98 -55.99 18.48
N GLU A 3 -21.71 -56.36 18.59
CA GLU A 3 -20.59 -55.69 17.96
C GLU A 3 -20.62 -56.01 16.46
N ALA A 4 -20.52 -54.98 15.62
CA ALA A 4 -20.13 -55.14 14.23
C ALA A 4 -19.20 -53.98 13.86
N ASN A 5 -17.95 -54.36 13.66
CA ASN A 5 -16.82 -53.60 13.19
C ASN A 5 -17.12 -52.92 11.83
N THR A 6 -16.89 -51.61 11.70
CA THR A 6 -16.72 -50.96 10.40
C THR A 6 -15.42 -50.17 10.40
N ASP A 7 -14.45 -50.81 9.76
CA ASP A 7 -13.14 -50.33 9.34
C ASP A 7 -13.29 -49.06 8.47
N PHE A 8 -12.75 -47.93 8.94
CA PHE A 8 -12.62 -46.71 8.15
C PHE A 8 -11.29 -46.78 7.38
N PRO A 9 -11.28 -46.73 6.03
CA PRO A 9 -10.04 -46.76 5.29
C PRO A 9 -9.28 -45.45 5.51
N ALA A 10 -7.99 -45.58 5.81
CA ALA A 10 -7.02 -44.49 5.93
C ALA A 10 -7.02 -43.57 4.68
N ARG A 11 -7.75 -42.46 4.76
CA ARG A 11 -7.58 -41.28 3.91
C ARG A 11 -6.87 -40.21 4.74
N ASP A 12 -5.55 -40.05 4.54
CA ASP A 12 -4.84 -38.75 4.52
C ASP A 12 -3.32 -38.87 4.71
N ALA A 13 -2.65 -39.48 3.72
CA ALA A 13 -1.19 -39.31 3.56
C ALA A 13 -0.82 -38.53 2.28
N SER A 14 -1.60 -38.64 1.20
CA SER A 14 -1.27 -38.06 -0.11
C SER A 14 -1.64 -36.57 -0.27
N SER A 15 -2.50 -36.02 0.59
CA SER A 15 -2.95 -34.62 0.53
C SER A 15 -1.96 -33.63 1.20
N ARG A 16 -1.16 -34.11 2.18
CA ARG A 16 -0.15 -33.31 2.90
C ARG A 16 1.18 -33.17 2.15
N GLU A 17 1.54 -34.13 1.29
CA GLU A 17 2.80 -34.07 0.52
C GLU A 17 2.76 -33.04 -0.62
N SER A 18 1.61 -32.88 -1.28
CA SER A 18 1.41 -31.96 -2.42
C SER A 18 1.56 -30.47 -2.06
N THR A 19 1.14 -30.09 -0.85
CA THR A 19 1.22 -28.69 -0.37
C THR A 19 2.62 -28.35 0.13
N ASN A 20 3.32 -29.31 0.76
CA ASN A 20 4.70 -29.15 1.21
C ASN A 20 5.68 -28.99 0.05
N GLY A 21 5.53 -29.77 -1.04
CA GLY A 21 6.40 -29.66 -2.21
C GLY A 21 6.35 -28.28 -2.87
N LYS A 22 5.14 -27.71 -3.04
CA LYS A 22 4.97 -26.35 -3.60
C LYS A 22 5.58 -25.27 -2.70
N ARG A 23 5.41 -25.40 -1.37
CA ARG A 23 5.96 -24.45 -0.40
C ARG A 23 7.48 -24.50 -0.37
N TRP A 24 8.07 -25.69 -0.42
CA TRP A 24 9.52 -25.87 -0.49
C TRP A 24 10.10 -25.29 -1.78
N TRP A 25 9.46 -25.54 -2.93
CA TRP A 25 9.90 -24.96 -4.21
C TRP A 25 9.93 -23.43 -4.17
N HIS A 26 8.92 -22.79 -3.59
CA HIS A 26 8.92 -21.32 -3.43
C HIS A 26 10.05 -20.80 -2.55
N LYS A 27 10.40 -21.52 -1.48
CA LYS A 27 11.55 -21.18 -0.63
C LYS A 27 12.87 -21.35 -1.38
N PHE A 28 13.06 -22.47 -2.08
CA PHE A 28 14.24 -22.75 -2.88
C PHE A 28 14.50 -21.67 -3.92
N VAL A 29 13.48 -21.33 -4.72
CA VAL A 29 13.59 -20.28 -5.73
C VAL A 29 13.85 -18.91 -5.10
N ALA A 30 13.26 -18.60 -3.93
CA ALA A 30 13.53 -17.36 -3.21
C ALA A 30 14.98 -17.29 -2.70
N VAL A 31 15.56 -18.39 -2.22
CA VAL A 31 16.98 -18.45 -1.82
C VAL A 31 17.91 -18.20 -3.01
N ILE A 32 17.63 -18.82 -4.16
CA ILE A 32 18.40 -18.55 -5.40
C ILE A 32 18.29 -17.09 -5.80
N ALA A 33 17.10 -16.50 -5.68
CA ALA A 33 16.86 -15.09 -5.98
C ALA A 33 17.67 -14.15 -5.07
N VAL A 34 17.75 -14.46 -3.77
CA VAL A 34 18.60 -13.72 -2.82
C VAL A 34 20.08 -13.89 -3.16
N ALA A 35 20.53 -15.12 -3.46
CA ALA A 35 21.92 -15.37 -3.83
C ALA A 35 22.32 -14.58 -5.10
N ASN A 36 21.44 -14.57 -6.13
CA ASN A 36 21.66 -13.75 -7.31
C ASN A 36 21.73 -12.25 -6.99
N LEU A 37 20.83 -11.75 -6.14
CA LEU A 37 20.82 -10.34 -5.75
C LEU A 37 22.09 -9.93 -4.99
N LEU A 38 22.54 -10.77 -4.05
CA LEU A 38 23.80 -10.55 -3.34
C LEU A 38 24.99 -10.54 -4.31
N LEU A 39 25.02 -11.46 -5.26
CA LEU A 39 26.05 -11.49 -6.29
C LEU A 39 26.03 -10.24 -7.19
N VAL A 40 24.84 -9.75 -7.56
CA VAL A 40 24.67 -8.50 -8.31
C VAL A 40 25.17 -7.30 -7.51
N PHE A 41 24.80 -7.18 -6.24
CA PHE A 41 25.28 -6.08 -5.40
C PHE A 41 26.77 -6.16 -5.13
N PHE A 42 27.32 -7.36 -4.92
CA PHE A 42 28.75 -7.59 -4.85
C PHE A 42 29.43 -7.07 -6.13
N ASN A 43 28.93 -7.47 -7.31
CA ASN A 43 29.45 -7.03 -8.61
C ASN A 43 29.43 -5.51 -8.81
N LEU A 44 28.36 -4.84 -8.34
CA LEU A 44 28.23 -3.37 -8.40
C LEU A 44 29.20 -2.68 -7.43
N SER A 45 29.38 -3.24 -6.24
CA SER A 45 30.27 -2.71 -5.20
C SER A 45 31.75 -3.06 -5.39
N TYR A 46 32.07 -4.02 -6.28
CA TYR A 46 33.41 -4.58 -6.41
C TYR A 46 34.46 -3.54 -6.78
N ILE A 47 34.22 -2.75 -7.84
CA ILE A 47 35.21 -1.75 -8.31
C ILE A 47 35.49 -0.69 -7.24
N PRO A 48 34.48 -0.04 -6.61
CA PRO A 48 34.72 0.90 -5.51
C PRO A 48 35.48 0.30 -4.31
N LEU A 49 35.19 -0.96 -3.97
CA LEU A 49 35.76 -1.63 -2.79
C LEU A 49 37.00 -2.48 -3.10
N ARG A 50 37.48 -2.52 -4.35
CA ARG A 50 38.57 -3.40 -4.79
C ARG A 50 39.83 -3.24 -3.93
N ASP A 51 40.21 -2.01 -3.59
CA ASP A 51 41.41 -1.73 -2.78
C ASP A 51 41.30 -2.32 -1.37
N VAL A 52 40.08 -2.39 -0.83
CA VAL A 52 39.79 -3.02 0.47
C VAL A 52 39.94 -4.53 0.34
N TYR A 53 39.37 -5.13 -0.72
CA TYR A 53 39.53 -6.56 -0.99
C TYR A 53 41.00 -6.92 -1.23
N LEU A 54 41.76 -6.11 -1.96
CA LEU A 54 43.18 -6.37 -2.22
C LEU A 54 43.99 -6.37 -0.92
N ARG A 55 43.65 -5.52 0.05
CA ARG A 55 44.34 -5.43 1.33
C ARG A 55 43.96 -6.56 2.30
N TYR A 56 42.69 -6.90 2.42
CA TYR A 56 42.20 -7.79 3.48
C TYR A 56 41.86 -9.20 2.98
N ILE A 57 41.46 -9.36 1.71
CA ILE A 57 41.00 -10.62 1.14
C ILE A 57 41.50 -10.77 -0.32
N PRO A 58 42.82 -10.85 -0.56
CA PRO A 58 43.40 -10.83 -1.90
C PRO A 58 42.92 -12.00 -2.79
N ALA A 59 42.49 -13.11 -2.20
CA ALA A 59 41.93 -14.25 -2.92
C ALA A 59 40.69 -13.86 -3.77
N ILE A 60 39.83 -12.96 -3.26
CA ILE A 60 38.67 -12.47 -4.01
C ILE A 60 39.13 -11.72 -5.25
N VAL A 61 40.14 -10.86 -5.11
CA VAL A 61 40.67 -10.04 -6.20
C VAL A 61 41.25 -10.92 -7.30
N HIS A 62 42.04 -11.93 -6.94
CA HIS A 62 42.63 -12.85 -7.91
C HIS A 62 41.59 -13.58 -8.77
N HIS A 63 40.47 -14.00 -8.17
CA HIS A 63 39.42 -14.70 -8.91
C HIS A 63 38.46 -13.78 -9.65
N TYR A 64 38.25 -12.55 -9.16
CA TYR A 64 37.21 -11.66 -9.68
C TYR A 64 37.72 -10.58 -10.64
N ASP A 65 39.00 -10.18 -10.55
CA ASP A 65 39.60 -9.26 -11.50
C ASP A 65 39.46 -9.71 -12.96
N PRO A 66 39.67 -11.00 -13.32
CA PRO A 66 39.45 -11.47 -14.69
C PRO A 66 38.01 -11.25 -15.19
N ILE A 67 37.01 -11.37 -14.31
CA ILE A 67 35.60 -11.13 -14.64
C ILE A 67 35.39 -9.66 -15.02
N LYS A 68 36.12 -8.75 -14.38
CA LYS A 68 36.10 -7.31 -14.66
C LYS A 68 37.11 -6.87 -15.73
N SER A 69 37.79 -7.82 -16.37
CA SER A 69 38.90 -7.58 -17.30
C SER A 69 39.98 -6.67 -16.70
N ILE A 70 40.26 -6.87 -15.42
CA ILE A 70 41.28 -6.16 -14.66
C ILE A 70 42.55 -6.99 -14.65
N GLU A 71 43.66 -6.33 -14.96
CA GLU A 71 44.99 -6.92 -14.95
C GLU A 71 45.93 -6.02 -14.13
N PRO A 72 46.94 -6.57 -13.43
CA PRO A 72 47.99 -5.78 -12.83
C PRO A 72 48.65 -4.89 -13.88
N HIS A 73 48.95 -3.63 -13.54
CA HIS A 73 49.57 -2.73 -14.52
C HIS A 73 51.00 -3.18 -14.83
N PRO A 74 51.36 -3.44 -16.12
CA PRO A 74 52.65 -4.00 -16.51
C PRO A 74 53.85 -3.26 -15.91
N ASP A 75 53.86 -1.93 -15.99
CA ASP A 75 55.00 -1.14 -15.49
C ASP A 75 55.13 -1.18 -13.97
N THR A 76 54.02 -1.15 -13.23
CA THR A 76 54.06 -1.28 -11.77
C THR A 76 54.49 -2.67 -11.33
N GLN A 77 54.06 -3.71 -12.05
CA GLN A 77 54.47 -5.08 -11.77
C GLN A 77 55.96 -5.26 -12.04
N ARG A 78 56.43 -4.83 -13.22
CA ARG A 78 57.85 -4.85 -13.58
C ARG A 78 58.72 -4.09 -12.58
N TYR A 79 58.22 -2.97 -12.06
CA TYR A 79 58.90 -2.21 -11.02
C TYR A 79 59.05 -3.02 -9.73
N LEU A 80 57.96 -3.59 -9.22
CA LEU A 80 57.97 -4.41 -8.01
C LEU A 80 58.85 -5.67 -8.17
N ASP A 81 58.80 -6.33 -9.32
CA ASP A 81 59.66 -7.48 -9.61
C ASP A 81 61.15 -7.08 -9.64
N THR A 82 61.47 -5.88 -10.13
CA THR A 82 62.85 -5.34 -10.08
C THR A 82 63.28 -5.04 -8.64
N VAL A 83 62.37 -4.51 -7.81
CA VAL A 83 62.64 -4.28 -6.37
C VAL A 83 62.92 -5.60 -5.65
N ASP A 84 62.14 -6.64 -5.94
CA ASP A 84 62.31 -7.94 -5.31
C ASP A 84 63.64 -8.60 -5.71
N ARG A 85 64.02 -8.50 -6.99
CA ARG A 85 65.35 -8.93 -7.48
C ARG A 85 66.50 -8.15 -6.83
N ALA A 86 66.35 -6.83 -6.71
CA ALA A 86 67.36 -5.98 -6.05
C ALA A 86 67.52 -6.34 -4.57
N THR A 87 66.41 -6.60 -3.88
CA THR A 87 66.37 -7.03 -2.47
C THR A 87 67.12 -8.34 -2.25
N GLN A 88 66.90 -9.34 -3.10
CA GLN A 88 67.63 -10.61 -3.07
C GLN A 88 69.14 -10.41 -3.30
N GLN A 89 69.50 -9.48 -4.19
CA GLN A 89 70.90 -9.18 -4.50
C GLN A 89 71.60 -8.42 -3.35
N PHE A 90 70.90 -7.52 -2.65
CA PHE A 90 71.44 -6.82 -1.48
C PHE A 90 71.82 -7.81 -0.37
N ALA A 91 70.96 -8.79 -0.12
CA ALA A 91 71.18 -9.81 0.92
C ALA A 91 72.34 -10.78 0.60
N THR A 92 72.63 -11.04 -0.67
CA THR A 92 73.62 -12.04 -1.10
C THR A 92 74.99 -11.45 -1.45
N SER A 93 75.04 -10.30 -2.12
CA SER A 93 76.26 -9.74 -2.70
C SER A 93 76.60 -8.33 -2.21
N GLY A 94 75.72 -7.71 -1.41
CA GLY A 94 75.90 -6.35 -0.90
C GLY A 94 75.64 -5.24 -1.94
N LEU A 95 75.68 -3.99 -1.46
CA LEU A 95 75.32 -2.79 -2.23
C LEU A 95 76.32 -2.42 -3.33
N GLU A 96 77.60 -2.78 -3.15
CA GLU A 96 78.71 -2.37 -4.03
C GLU A 96 78.98 -3.34 -5.19
N ALA A 97 78.26 -4.46 -5.28
CA ALA A 97 78.46 -5.42 -6.37
C ALA A 97 77.96 -4.86 -7.71
N ALA A 98 78.68 -5.15 -8.81
CA ALA A 98 78.31 -4.69 -10.15
C ALA A 98 76.88 -5.09 -10.61
N PRO A 99 76.36 -6.30 -10.29
CA PRO A 99 74.97 -6.64 -10.57
C PRO A 99 73.97 -5.76 -9.80
N THR A 100 74.28 -5.42 -8.55
CA THR A 100 73.47 -4.54 -7.70
C THR A 100 73.39 -3.13 -8.28
N ALA A 101 74.52 -2.56 -8.70
CA ALA A 101 74.57 -1.25 -9.33
C ALA A 101 73.71 -1.16 -10.62
N THR A 102 73.62 -2.28 -11.35
CA THR A 102 72.79 -2.39 -12.56
C THR A 102 71.30 -2.37 -12.22
N LEU A 103 70.87 -3.16 -11.23
CA LEU A 103 69.48 -3.17 -10.76
C LEU A 103 69.04 -1.82 -10.18
N LEU A 104 69.92 -1.16 -9.41
CA LEU A 104 69.66 0.20 -8.90
C LEU A 104 69.51 1.21 -10.03
N LYS A 105 70.32 1.11 -11.10
CA LYS A 105 70.16 1.97 -12.29
C LYS A 105 68.82 1.71 -12.98
N GLU A 106 68.42 0.44 -13.12
CA GLU A 106 67.13 0.08 -13.70
C GLU A 106 65.97 0.64 -12.86
N LEU A 107 66.01 0.53 -11.53
CA LEU A 107 64.99 1.08 -10.64
C LEU A 107 64.88 2.60 -10.74
N ARG A 108 65.98 3.33 -10.90
CA ARG A 108 65.94 4.79 -11.11
C ARG A 108 65.28 5.15 -12.43
N GLN A 109 65.58 4.40 -13.51
CA GLN A 109 64.95 4.61 -14.80
C GLN A 109 63.45 4.30 -14.74
N GLN A 110 63.08 3.12 -14.26
CA GLN A 110 61.68 2.72 -14.13
C GLN A 110 60.90 3.65 -13.20
N SER A 111 61.53 4.23 -12.17
CA SER A 111 60.87 5.25 -11.33
C SER A 111 60.59 6.52 -12.13
N THR A 112 61.50 6.94 -13.00
CA THR A 112 61.31 8.11 -13.85
C THR A 112 60.15 7.89 -14.83
N ASP A 113 60.14 6.72 -15.47
CA ASP A 113 59.11 6.30 -16.42
C ASP A 113 57.74 6.21 -15.73
N LEU A 114 57.67 5.55 -14.56
CA LEU A 114 56.46 5.45 -13.73
C LEU A 114 55.86 6.81 -13.38
N ILE A 115 56.70 7.80 -13.03
CA ILE A 115 56.24 9.15 -12.69
C ILE A 115 55.81 9.93 -13.94
N ALA A 116 56.43 9.69 -15.09
CA ALA A 116 56.08 10.36 -16.35
C ALA A 116 54.79 9.81 -16.97
N GLU A 117 54.64 8.49 -17.03
CA GLU A 117 53.53 7.82 -17.71
C GLU A 117 52.24 7.75 -16.87
N ASN A 118 52.35 7.83 -15.54
CA ASN A 118 51.22 7.80 -14.61
C ASN A 118 50.27 6.61 -14.85
N PRO A 119 50.69 5.39 -14.44
CA PRO A 119 49.91 4.16 -14.60
C PRO A 119 48.59 4.13 -13.80
N PHE A 120 48.32 5.16 -12.99
CA PHE A 120 47.12 5.29 -12.16
C PHE A 120 45.96 6.03 -12.85
N SER A 121 46.22 6.60 -14.03
CA SER A 121 45.27 7.42 -14.78
C SER A 121 44.04 6.63 -15.24
N VAL A 122 44.24 5.44 -15.83
CA VAL A 122 43.17 4.56 -16.33
C VAL A 122 42.26 4.05 -15.20
N ALA A 123 42.82 3.83 -14.02
CA ALA A 123 42.08 3.34 -12.85
C ALA A 123 41.40 4.45 -12.03
N ASN A 124 41.45 5.72 -12.46
CA ASN A 124 40.96 6.89 -11.72
C ASN A 124 41.57 6.99 -10.30
N LYS A 125 42.86 6.62 -10.15
CA LYS A 125 43.58 6.56 -8.86
C LYS A 125 44.53 7.74 -8.67
N PHE A 126 44.16 8.94 -9.13
CA PHE A 126 44.99 10.15 -9.06
C PHE A 126 45.48 10.49 -7.64
N ALA A 127 44.61 10.32 -6.64
CA ALA A 127 44.95 10.56 -5.23
C ALA A 127 46.03 9.59 -4.73
N THR A 128 45.97 8.32 -5.15
CA THR A 128 46.97 7.29 -4.82
C THR A 128 48.32 7.65 -5.43
N PHE A 129 48.33 8.09 -6.69
CA PHE A 129 49.55 8.52 -7.36
C PHE A 129 50.18 9.77 -6.72
N ALA A 130 49.37 10.77 -6.39
CA ALA A 130 49.84 11.96 -5.67
C ALA A 130 50.40 11.61 -4.29
N LYS A 131 49.76 10.67 -3.58
CA LYS A 131 50.23 10.17 -2.28
C LYS A 131 51.55 9.41 -2.39
N LEU A 132 51.74 8.61 -3.44
CA LEU A 132 52.99 7.91 -3.74
C LEU A 132 54.14 8.91 -3.94
N LYS A 133 53.94 9.93 -4.78
CA LYS A 133 54.92 11.00 -5.00
C LYS A 133 55.29 11.72 -3.72
N ARG A 134 54.29 12.21 -2.98
CA ARG A 134 54.48 12.94 -1.73
C ARG A 134 55.22 12.12 -0.67
N ARG A 135 54.94 10.82 -0.54
CA ARG A 135 55.62 9.96 0.44
C ARG A 135 57.13 9.89 0.18
N MET A 136 57.54 9.82 -1.08
CA MET A 136 58.97 9.83 -1.44
C MET A 136 59.60 11.20 -1.24
N GLU A 137 58.91 12.27 -1.67
CA GLU A 137 59.36 13.65 -1.49
C GLU A 137 59.60 13.97 -0.01
N TYR A 138 58.67 13.60 0.87
CA TYR A 138 58.80 13.80 2.32
C TYR A 138 59.86 12.90 2.97
N GLN A 139 60.01 11.65 2.51
CA GLN A 139 61.00 10.73 3.08
C GLN A 139 62.43 11.22 2.85
N LEU A 140 62.69 11.88 1.72
CA LEU A 140 64.02 12.37 1.36
C LEU A 140 64.22 13.88 1.51
N ASP A 141 63.17 14.61 1.88
CA ASP A 141 63.15 16.08 1.92
C ASP A 141 63.55 16.72 0.57
N ILE A 142 63.04 16.14 -0.53
CA ILE A 142 63.31 16.59 -1.91
C ILE A 142 61.99 16.98 -2.58
N PRO A 143 61.81 18.25 -3.05
CA PRO A 143 60.56 18.73 -3.66
C PRO A 143 60.40 18.29 -5.12
N SER A 144 60.77 17.05 -5.43
CA SER A 144 60.62 16.43 -6.75
C SER A 144 60.57 14.91 -6.62
N ALA A 145 59.41 14.31 -6.90
CA ALA A 145 59.26 12.86 -6.87
C ALA A 145 60.30 12.12 -7.72
N GLN A 146 60.62 12.60 -8.93
CA GLN A 146 61.62 11.97 -9.79
C GLN A 146 63.00 11.96 -9.13
N GLN A 147 63.43 13.10 -8.57
CA GLN A 147 64.70 13.18 -7.85
C GLN A 147 64.68 12.37 -6.55
N ALA A 148 63.56 12.37 -5.83
CA ALA A 148 63.40 11.58 -4.61
C ALA A 148 63.52 10.08 -4.89
N PHE A 149 62.84 9.56 -5.92
CA PHE A 149 63.02 8.17 -6.32
C PHE A 149 64.44 7.86 -6.81
N ALA A 150 65.06 8.79 -7.56
CA ALA A 150 66.44 8.62 -8.02
C ALA A 150 67.44 8.52 -6.86
N THR A 151 67.30 9.37 -5.85
CA THR A 151 68.12 9.38 -4.64
C THR A 151 67.85 8.16 -3.75
N PHE A 152 66.58 7.74 -3.62
CA PHE A 152 66.20 6.57 -2.82
C PHE A 152 66.88 5.29 -3.33
N TRP A 153 66.93 5.09 -4.66
CA TRP A 153 67.59 3.95 -5.29
C TRP A 153 69.08 4.20 -5.59
N SER A 154 69.78 4.99 -4.76
CA SER A 154 71.21 5.23 -4.89
C SER A 154 72.00 4.44 -3.83
N SER A 155 73.19 3.93 -4.20
CA SER A 155 74.07 3.24 -3.23
C SER A 155 74.38 4.11 -2.01
N PRO A 156 74.74 5.41 -2.16
CA PRO A 156 75.04 6.28 -1.02
C PRO A 156 73.90 6.38 0.00
N TYR A 157 72.66 6.54 -0.46
CA TYR A 157 71.51 6.64 0.43
C TYR A 157 71.21 5.32 1.14
N LEU A 158 71.21 4.20 0.41
CA LEU A 158 70.96 2.87 0.98
C LEU A 158 72.04 2.46 1.97
N ALA A 159 73.30 2.84 1.73
CA ALA A 159 74.40 2.60 2.67
C ALA A 159 74.29 3.49 3.93
N GLN A 160 73.82 4.73 3.79
CA GLN A 160 73.68 5.68 4.90
C GLN A 160 72.53 5.31 5.86
N VAL A 161 71.37 4.93 5.32
CA VAL A 161 70.14 4.66 6.11
C VAL A 161 70.04 3.20 6.53
N GLY A 162 70.76 2.30 5.84
CA GLY A 162 70.54 0.87 5.90
C GLY A 162 69.50 0.45 4.87
N TRP A 163 69.88 -0.48 3.99
CA TRP A 163 69.02 -0.95 2.90
C TRP A 163 67.77 -1.68 3.42
N ASP A 164 67.87 -2.31 4.58
CA ASP A 164 66.78 -2.98 5.30
C ASP A 164 65.73 -1.99 5.80
N ASN A 165 66.16 -0.89 6.43
CA ASN A 165 65.28 0.19 6.87
C ASN A 165 64.60 0.89 5.70
N ALA A 166 65.36 1.16 4.63
CA ALA A 166 64.81 1.74 3.41
C ALA A 166 63.75 0.83 2.76
N LEU A 167 64.00 -0.48 2.69
CA LEU A 167 63.02 -1.44 2.17
C LEU A 167 61.80 -1.58 3.07
N THR A 168 61.96 -1.52 4.40
CA THR A 168 60.81 -1.52 5.33
C THR A 168 59.87 -0.35 5.05
N PHE A 169 60.42 0.87 4.86
CA PHE A 169 59.63 2.02 4.43
C PHE A 169 58.96 1.77 3.07
N PHE A 170 59.69 1.24 2.10
CA PHE A 170 59.16 0.98 0.76
C PHE A 170 58.00 -0.02 0.81
N ASP A 171 58.17 -1.14 1.49
CA ASP A 171 57.20 -2.22 1.58
C ASP A 171 55.94 -1.80 2.35
N GLU A 172 56.07 -0.98 3.39
CA GLU A 172 54.91 -0.49 4.13
C GLU A 172 54.20 0.69 3.48
N LYS A 173 54.95 1.62 2.87
CA LYS A 173 54.42 2.93 2.47
C LYS A 173 54.32 3.11 0.97
N ILE A 174 55.10 2.42 0.15
CA ILE A 174 55.15 2.62 -1.31
C ILE A 174 54.55 1.43 -2.05
N ARG A 175 55.00 0.20 -1.77
CA ARG A 175 54.52 -1.04 -2.39
C ARG A 175 52.99 -1.17 -2.40
N PRO A 176 52.25 -0.89 -1.31
CA PRO A 176 50.79 -1.03 -1.32
C PRO A 176 50.09 0.02 -2.19
N LEU A 177 50.75 1.16 -2.48
CA LEU A 177 50.21 2.16 -3.39
C LEU A 177 50.44 1.73 -4.85
N LEU A 178 51.58 1.12 -5.16
CA LEU A 178 51.89 0.56 -6.49
C LEU A 178 50.98 -0.62 -6.85
N ALA A 179 50.74 -1.55 -5.91
CA ALA A 179 49.93 -2.74 -6.13
C ALA A 179 48.44 -2.45 -6.45
N VAL A 180 47.96 -1.24 -6.15
CA VAL A 180 46.59 -0.81 -6.46
C VAL A 180 46.45 -0.38 -7.93
N ALA A 181 47.54 -0.05 -8.61
CA ALA A 181 47.50 0.27 -10.04
C ALA A 181 47.08 -0.96 -10.85
N TYR A 182 46.11 -0.78 -11.72
CA TYR A 182 45.63 -1.83 -12.60
C TYR A 182 45.27 -1.26 -13.97
N PHE A 183 45.34 -2.12 -14.97
CA PHE A 183 44.81 -1.89 -16.30
C PHE A 183 43.43 -2.53 -16.41
N ARG A 184 42.51 -1.87 -17.12
CA ARG A 184 41.19 -2.44 -17.43
C ARG A 184 40.92 -2.28 -18.91
N ALA A 185 40.66 -3.39 -19.58
CA ALA A 185 40.41 -3.38 -21.01
C ALA A 185 39.15 -2.55 -21.35
N ILE A 186 39.22 -1.86 -22.47
CA ILE A 186 38.14 -1.04 -23.03
C ILE A 186 37.74 -1.70 -24.34
N ASP A 187 36.43 -1.83 -24.58
CA ASP A 187 35.89 -2.38 -25.82
C ASP A 187 35.88 -1.37 -26.97
N GLU A 188 35.44 -1.80 -28.14
CA GLU A 188 35.32 -0.97 -29.34
C GLU A 188 34.38 0.24 -29.15
N ASN A 189 33.50 0.20 -28.14
CA ASN A 189 32.54 1.27 -27.83
C ASN A 189 33.05 2.26 -26.77
N GLY A 190 34.30 2.11 -26.32
CA GLY A 190 34.87 2.96 -25.27
C GLY A 190 34.37 2.62 -23.86
N GLN A 191 33.72 1.48 -23.66
CA GLN A 191 33.24 1.01 -22.37
C GLN A 191 34.22 0.01 -21.76
N PHE A 192 34.30 -0.03 -20.43
CA PHE A 192 35.11 -1.06 -19.79
C PHE A 192 34.49 -2.44 -19.99
N VAL A 193 35.33 -3.39 -20.38
CA VAL A 193 34.92 -4.79 -20.55
C VAL A 193 34.46 -5.36 -19.19
N ASP A 194 33.34 -6.07 -19.21
CA ASP A 194 32.74 -6.71 -18.04
C ASP A 194 32.06 -8.02 -18.43
N TYR A 195 32.65 -9.14 -18.01
CA TYR A 195 32.17 -10.49 -18.32
C TYR A 195 31.16 -11.02 -17.30
N PHE A 196 30.73 -10.22 -16.33
CA PHE A 196 29.76 -10.66 -15.32
C PHE A 196 28.45 -11.20 -15.92
N TRP A 197 28.07 -10.73 -17.11
CA TRP A 197 26.89 -11.23 -17.81
C TRP A 197 26.93 -12.75 -18.05
N GLN A 198 28.12 -13.36 -18.18
CA GLN A 198 28.25 -14.81 -18.39
C GLN A 198 27.81 -15.60 -17.16
N ILE A 199 28.18 -15.12 -15.97
CA ILE A 199 27.76 -15.71 -14.70
C ILE A 199 26.26 -15.47 -14.50
N ASP A 200 25.83 -14.24 -14.77
CA ASP A 200 24.44 -13.82 -14.57
C ASP A 200 23.47 -14.53 -15.53
N LEU A 201 23.94 -14.96 -16.70
CA LEU A 201 23.15 -15.68 -17.69
C LEU A 201 22.57 -16.98 -17.14
N TYR A 202 23.30 -17.72 -16.30
CA TYR A 202 22.78 -18.94 -15.68
C TYR A 202 21.56 -18.67 -14.79
N PHE A 203 21.59 -17.56 -14.05
CA PHE A 203 20.46 -17.13 -13.24
C PHE A 203 19.29 -16.62 -14.09
N ILE A 204 19.57 -15.81 -15.11
CA ILE A 204 18.55 -15.33 -16.05
C ILE A 204 17.85 -16.51 -16.73
N ALA A 205 18.60 -17.51 -17.20
CA ALA A 205 18.05 -18.71 -17.82
C ALA A 205 17.18 -19.50 -16.83
N PHE A 206 17.64 -19.70 -15.60
CA PHE A 206 16.86 -20.34 -14.55
C PHE A 206 15.54 -19.61 -14.27
N PHE A 207 15.58 -18.29 -14.08
CA PHE A 207 14.38 -17.49 -13.84
C PHE A 207 13.47 -17.41 -15.05
N ALA A 208 14.01 -17.38 -16.27
CA ALA A 208 13.21 -17.41 -17.49
C ALA A 208 12.41 -18.71 -17.57
N LEU A 209 13.05 -19.86 -17.31
CA LEU A 209 12.38 -21.15 -17.31
C LEU A 209 11.33 -21.26 -16.20
N GLU A 210 11.63 -20.83 -14.97
CA GLU A 210 10.65 -20.81 -13.87
C GLU A 210 9.47 -19.90 -14.19
N PHE A 211 9.74 -18.72 -14.77
CA PHE A 211 8.73 -17.74 -15.13
C PHE A 211 7.81 -18.28 -16.21
N LEU A 212 8.36 -18.74 -17.33
CA LEU A 212 7.61 -19.28 -18.47
C LEU A 212 6.81 -20.52 -18.06
N GLY A 213 7.43 -21.47 -17.36
CA GLY A 213 6.75 -22.68 -16.91
C GLY A 213 5.58 -22.36 -15.99
N ARG A 214 5.75 -21.40 -15.07
CA ARG A 214 4.69 -21.06 -14.10
C ARG A 214 3.58 -20.21 -14.71
N THR A 215 3.86 -19.31 -15.64
CA THR A 215 2.81 -18.57 -16.36
C THR A 215 2.03 -19.49 -17.29
N PHE A 216 2.71 -20.41 -17.98
CA PHE A 216 2.07 -21.42 -18.84
C PHE A 216 1.18 -22.39 -18.07
N LEU A 217 1.64 -22.89 -16.92
CA LEU A 217 0.81 -23.73 -16.05
C LEU A 217 -0.39 -22.98 -15.48
N SER A 218 -0.24 -21.68 -15.22
CA SER A 218 -1.34 -20.84 -14.71
C SER A 218 -2.40 -20.60 -15.78
N SER A 219 -2.02 -20.29 -17.01
CA SER A 219 -2.97 -20.12 -18.12
C SER A 219 -3.71 -21.40 -18.47
N ARG A 220 -3.11 -22.58 -18.20
CA ARG A 220 -3.79 -23.88 -18.36
C ARG A 220 -4.75 -24.24 -17.23
N ARG A 221 -4.58 -23.66 -16.03
CA ARG A 221 -5.39 -24.00 -14.83
C ARG A 221 -6.59 -23.09 -14.63
N TYR A 222 -6.50 -21.83 -15.07
CA TYR A 222 -7.57 -20.86 -14.88
C TYR A 222 -8.31 -20.64 -16.21
N GLU A 223 -9.59 -21.03 -16.25
CA GLU A 223 -10.45 -20.78 -17.40
C GLU A 223 -10.58 -19.26 -17.64
N GLY A 224 -10.46 -18.83 -18.90
CA GLY A 224 -10.53 -17.42 -19.29
C GLY A 224 -9.25 -16.60 -19.12
N LEU A 225 -8.13 -17.20 -18.68
CA LEU A 225 -6.85 -16.49 -18.56
C LEU A 225 -5.94 -16.75 -19.77
N SER A 226 -5.67 -15.73 -20.59
CA SER A 226 -4.68 -15.86 -21.66
C SER A 226 -3.26 -15.98 -21.08
N TRP A 227 -2.33 -16.57 -21.84
CA TRP A 227 -0.94 -16.67 -21.40
C TRP A 227 -0.26 -15.30 -21.27
N GLY A 228 -0.62 -14.34 -22.13
CA GLY A 228 -0.18 -12.95 -22.03
C GLY A 228 -0.66 -12.30 -20.73
N ASP A 229 -1.91 -12.52 -20.33
CA ASP A 229 -2.43 -12.01 -19.06
C ASP A 229 -1.73 -12.65 -17.86
N ALA A 230 -1.37 -13.93 -17.96
CA ALA A 230 -0.60 -14.60 -16.92
C ALA A 230 0.81 -14.01 -16.75
N ILE A 231 1.44 -13.57 -17.86
CA ILE A 231 2.71 -12.84 -17.86
C ILE A 231 2.52 -11.45 -17.23
N LEU A 232 1.51 -10.68 -17.66
CA LEU A 232 1.25 -9.33 -17.15
C LEU A 232 0.93 -9.30 -15.64
N ARG A 233 0.18 -10.28 -15.13
CA ARG A 233 -0.06 -10.45 -13.69
C ARG A 233 1.21 -10.65 -12.87
N ARG A 234 2.31 -11.03 -13.52
CA ARG A 234 3.61 -11.29 -12.92
C ARG A 234 4.70 -10.41 -13.52
N TRP A 235 4.34 -9.21 -13.98
CA TRP A 235 5.26 -8.24 -14.61
C TRP A 235 6.56 -8.04 -13.82
N TYR A 236 6.49 -8.01 -12.48
CA TYR A 236 7.65 -7.81 -11.61
C TYR A 236 8.67 -8.94 -11.71
N ASP A 237 8.25 -10.18 -12.00
CA ASP A 237 9.16 -11.29 -12.22
C ASP A 237 9.97 -11.12 -13.52
N GLY A 238 9.48 -10.34 -14.49
CA GLY A 238 10.22 -9.95 -15.69
C GLY A 238 11.46 -9.12 -15.38
N LEU A 239 11.49 -8.38 -14.28
CA LEU A 239 12.67 -7.61 -13.85
C LEU A 239 13.88 -8.52 -13.54
N MET A 240 13.65 -9.80 -13.21
CA MET A 240 14.74 -10.79 -13.03
C MET A 240 15.51 -11.07 -14.32
N LEU A 241 14.89 -10.84 -15.48
CA LEU A 241 15.47 -11.17 -16.78
C LEU A 241 16.29 -10.02 -17.38
N LEU A 242 16.29 -8.85 -16.73
CA LEU A 242 17.00 -7.67 -17.23
C LEU A 242 18.52 -7.86 -17.14
N PRO A 243 19.27 -7.63 -18.24
CA PRO A 243 20.72 -7.78 -18.26
C PRO A 243 21.48 -6.55 -17.74
N THR A 244 20.91 -5.34 -17.83
CA THR A 244 21.60 -4.07 -17.53
C THR A 244 21.17 -3.45 -16.21
N TRP A 245 19.87 -3.24 -15.98
CA TRP A 245 19.32 -2.68 -14.73
C TRP A 245 19.14 -3.73 -13.63
N ARG A 246 20.20 -4.48 -13.34
CA ARG A 246 20.16 -5.63 -12.42
C ARG A 246 19.75 -5.27 -10.99
N TRP A 247 19.89 -4.01 -10.56
CA TRP A 247 19.44 -3.55 -9.24
C TRP A 247 17.90 -3.59 -9.09
N LEU A 248 17.14 -3.52 -10.19
CA LEU A 248 15.68 -3.65 -10.17
C LEU A 248 15.21 -5.03 -9.68
N ARG A 249 16.10 -6.03 -9.68
CA ARG A 249 15.84 -7.37 -9.13
C ARG A 249 15.50 -7.34 -7.63
N LEU A 250 15.84 -6.27 -6.92
CA LEU A 250 15.43 -6.07 -5.53
C LEU A 250 13.91 -6.26 -5.36
N LEU A 251 13.11 -5.69 -6.26
CA LEU A 251 11.64 -5.77 -6.19
C LEU A 251 11.12 -7.22 -6.27
N PRO A 252 11.40 -8.01 -7.31
CA PRO A 252 10.93 -9.40 -7.36
C PRO A 252 11.51 -10.27 -6.24
N VAL A 253 12.74 -10.02 -5.77
CA VAL A 253 13.31 -10.74 -4.61
C VAL A 253 12.49 -10.49 -3.35
N LEU A 254 12.18 -9.23 -3.05
CA LEU A 254 11.38 -8.86 -1.88
C LEU A 254 10.00 -9.53 -1.93
N VAL A 255 9.34 -9.50 -3.09
CA VAL A 255 8.04 -10.17 -3.29
C VAL A 255 8.17 -11.69 -3.09
N ARG A 256 9.23 -12.32 -3.60
CA ARG A 256 9.46 -13.77 -3.44
C ARG A 256 9.79 -14.16 -2.00
N LEU A 257 10.53 -13.33 -1.26
CA LEU A 257 10.81 -13.52 0.16
C LEU A 257 9.52 -13.47 0.99
N HIS A 258 8.66 -12.49 0.72
CA HIS A 258 7.35 -12.39 1.35
C HIS A 258 6.46 -13.60 1.02
N LYS A 259 6.31 -13.93 -0.28
CA LYS A 259 5.46 -15.05 -0.74
C LYS A 259 5.95 -16.43 -0.29
N SER A 260 7.26 -16.63 -0.13
CA SER A 260 7.81 -17.89 0.38
C SER A 260 7.64 -18.06 1.88
N GLY A 261 7.26 -16.99 2.59
CA GLY A 261 7.17 -16.96 4.05
C GLY A 261 8.53 -17.05 4.74
N LEU A 262 9.63 -16.79 4.02
CA LEU A 262 10.98 -16.72 4.61
C LEU A 262 11.16 -15.41 5.41
N VAL A 263 10.58 -14.32 4.92
CA VAL A 263 10.62 -13.00 5.59
C VAL A 263 9.24 -12.39 5.55
N ASN A 264 8.70 -12.00 6.71
CA ASN A 264 7.40 -11.35 6.77
C ASN A 264 7.52 -9.85 6.47
N MET A 265 7.33 -9.47 5.21
CA MET A 265 7.29 -8.06 4.78
C MET A 265 5.95 -7.37 5.01
N GLN A 266 4.97 -8.00 5.66
CA GLN A 266 3.62 -7.44 5.83
C GLN A 266 3.63 -6.09 6.55
N ARG A 267 4.50 -5.90 7.56
CA ARG A 267 4.62 -4.60 8.26
C ARG A 267 5.13 -3.49 7.35
N ILE A 268 6.17 -3.78 6.55
CA ILE A 268 6.77 -2.81 5.63
C ILE A 268 5.78 -2.48 4.51
N LEU A 269 5.14 -3.51 3.94
CA LEU A 269 4.12 -3.33 2.91
C LEU A 269 2.94 -2.52 3.44
N ALA A 270 2.43 -2.84 4.64
CA ALA A 270 1.33 -2.10 5.27
C ALA A 270 1.69 -0.61 5.43
N GLN A 271 2.91 -0.30 5.87
CA GLN A 271 3.36 1.08 5.99
C GLN A 271 3.46 1.80 4.64
N ILE A 272 4.02 1.14 3.61
CA ILE A 272 4.16 1.73 2.27
C ILE A 272 2.80 1.96 1.61
N THR A 273 1.82 1.08 1.88
CA THR A 273 0.50 1.16 1.28
C THR A 273 -0.52 1.88 2.15
N HIS A 274 -0.18 2.34 3.35
CA HIS A 274 -1.15 2.92 4.28
C HIS A 274 -1.88 4.12 3.67
N GLU A 275 -1.15 5.15 3.24
CA GLU A 275 -1.75 6.36 2.67
C GLU A 275 -2.46 6.08 1.33
N PRO A 276 -1.86 5.34 0.36
CA PRO A 276 -2.57 4.99 -0.88
C PRO A 276 -3.83 4.16 -0.62
N ALA A 277 -3.80 3.22 0.32
CA ALA A 277 -4.96 2.40 0.67
C ALA A 277 -6.05 3.23 1.34
N ALA A 278 -5.70 4.13 2.26
CA ALA A 278 -6.65 5.05 2.88
C ALA A 278 -7.34 5.93 1.83
N TYR A 279 -6.56 6.52 0.92
CA TYR A 279 -7.08 7.32 -0.17
C TYR A 279 -7.99 6.53 -1.12
N LEU A 280 -7.58 5.32 -1.51
CA LEU A 280 -8.38 4.46 -2.38
C LEU A 280 -9.66 3.98 -1.70
N ALA A 281 -9.60 3.62 -0.42
CA ALA A 281 -10.76 3.20 0.35
C ALA A 281 -11.79 4.32 0.47
N ASP A 282 -11.36 5.53 0.79
CA ASP A 282 -12.23 6.72 0.84
C ASP A 282 -12.90 6.99 -0.50
N ARG A 283 -12.11 6.98 -1.59
CA ARG A 283 -12.66 7.25 -2.92
C ARG A 283 -13.62 6.17 -3.40
N THR A 284 -13.27 4.91 -3.14
CA THR A 284 -14.12 3.77 -3.48
C THR A 284 -15.41 3.81 -2.67
N SER A 285 -15.34 4.09 -1.37
CA SER A 285 -16.51 4.24 -0.50
C SER A 285 -17.44 5.35 -0.99
N THR A 286 -16.88 6.53 -1.29
CA THR A 286 -17.64 7.66 -1.84
C THR A 286 -18.32 7.28 -3.17
N PHE A 287 -17.60 6.64 -4.07
CA PHE A 287 -18.16 6.17 -5.33
C PHE A 287 -19.28 5.14 -5.12
N LEU A 288 -19.09 4.18 -4.21
CA LEU A 288 -20.09 3.17 -3.89
C LEU A 288 -21.36 3.80 -3.31
N LEU A 289 -21.23 4.76 -2.39
CA LEU A 289 -22.38 5.44 -1.83
C LEU A 289 -23.13 6.26 -2.89
N LEU A 290 -22.40 6.99 -3.74
CA LEU A 290 -23.00 7.70 -4.87
C LEU A 290 -23.73 6.75 -5.81
N ARG A 291 -23.13 5.60 -6.13
CA ARG A 291 -23.75 4.58 -6.96
C ARG A 291 -25.02 4.03 -6.30
N LEU A 292 -25.00 3.74 -5.00
CA LEU A 292 -26.16 3.24 -4.27
C LEU A 292 -27.30 4.26 -4.21
N VAL A 293 -26.98 5.53 -3.93
CA VAL A 293 -27.98 6.61 -3.91
C VAL A 293 -28.59 6.80 -5.30
N ASN A 294 -27.78 6.87 -6.35
CA ASN A 294 -28.29 7.00 -7.73
C ASN A 294 -29.15 5.78 -8.13
N GLN A 295 -28.74 4.56 -7.78
CA GLN A 295 -29.54 3.36 -8.03
C GLN A 295 -30.87 3.38 -7.27
N THR A 296 -30.88 3.97 -6.07
CA THR A 296 -32.10 4.14 -5.28
C THR A 296 -33.00 5.23 -5.88
N GLN A 297 -32.43 6.36 -6.32
CA GLN A 297 -33.15 7.41 -7.04
C GLN A 297 -33.78 6.85 -8.31
N GLU A 298 -33.02 6.09 -9.13
CA GLU A 298 -33.55 5.46 -10.34
C GLU A 298 -34.74 4.53 -10.03
N ALA A 299 -34.66 3.72 -8.96
CA ALA A 299 -35.78 2.88 -8.53
C ALA A 299 -36.99 3.69 -8.03
N VAL A 300 -36.78 4.88 -7.45
CA VAL A 300 -37.85 5.80 -7.04
C VAL A 300 -38.47 6.47 -8.26
N ASP A 301 -37.67 7.07 -9.14
CA ASP A 301 -38.08 7.81 -10.34
C ASP A 301 -38.85 6.94 -11.35
N THR A 302 -38.46 5.66 -11.46
CA THR A 302 -39.16 4.67 -12.31
C THR A 302 -40.41 4.08 -11.65
N GLY A 303 -40.62 4.36 -10.36
CA GLY A 303 -41.72 3.81 -9.56
C GLY A 303 -41.56 2.34 -9.16
N GLU A 304 -40.42 1.71 -9.46
CA GLU A 304 -40.12 0.33 -9.04
C GLU A 304 -40.15 0.19 -7.51
N ALA A 305 -39.62 1.16 -6.78
CA ALA A 305 -39.63 1.19 -5.33
C ALA A 305 -41.05 1.25 -4.75
N ALA A 306 -41.92 2.09 -5.34
CA ALA A 306 -43.32 2.20 -4.94
C ALA A 306 -44.07 0.88 -5.18
N GLN A 307 -43.85 0.25 -6.34
CA GLN A 307 -44.43 -1.05 -6.66
C GLN A 307 -43.93 -2.16 -5.71
N ALA A 308 -42.64 -2.19 -5.38
CA ALA A 308 -42.06 -3.18 -4.49
C ALA A 308 -42.66 -3.12 -3.06
N ILE A 309 -42.99 -1.91 -2.58
CA ILE A 309 -43.55 -1.70 -1.24
C ILE A 309 -45.08 -1.88 -1.24
N LEU A 310 -45.79 -1.30 -2.20
CA LEU A 310 -47.26 -1.25 -2.22
C LEU A 310 -47.91 -2.48 -2.89
N GLN A 311 -47.18 -3.17 -3.77
CA GLN A 311 -47.66 -4.35 -4.52
C GLN A 311 -46.64 -5.51 -4.49
N PRO A 312 -46.34 -6.08 -3.31
CA PRO A 312 -45.25 -7.05 -3.11
C PRO A 312 -45.50 -8.46 -3.70
N GLN A 313 -46.45 -8.65 -4.63
CA GLN A 313 -46.73 -9.97 -5.22
C GLN A 313 -45.62 -10.43 -6.19
N ASN A 314 -44.87 -9.49 -6.77
CA ASN A 314 -43.81 -9.78 -7.74
C ASN A 314 -42.40 -9.83 -7.13
N TYR A 315 -42.30 -9.77 -5.79
CA TYR A 315 -41.02 -9.72 -5.07
C TYR A 315 -40.94 -10.79 -3.98
N LEU A 316 -39.71 -11.21 -3.65
CA LEU A 316 -39.44 -12.17 -2.59
C LEU A 316 -39.87 -11.60 -1.23
N ARG A 317 -40.95 -12.12 -0.67
CA ARG A 317 -41.40 -11.76 0.69
C ARG A 317 -40.52 -12.46 1.72
N VAL A 318 -39.86 -11.66 2.57
CA VAL A 318 -39.03 -12.14 3.70
C VAL A 318 -39.87 -12.49 4.94
N SER A 319 -41.13 -12.02 5.00
CA SER A 319 -42.06 -12.25 6.12
C SER A 319 -43.51 -12.18 5.64
N ASP A 320 -44.42 -12.85 6.34
CA ASP A 320 -45.86 -12.90 6.07
C ASP A 320 -46.62 -11.63 6.48
N ILE A 321 -45.97 -10.70 7.17
CA ILE A 321 -46.59 -9.45 7.62
C ILE A 321 -46.59 -8.42 6.47
N ASP A 322 -47.77 -7.87 6.15
CA ASP A 322 -47.87 -6.69 5.28
C ASP A 322 -47.23 -5.50 6.00
N LYS A 323 -46.04 -5.11 5.53
CA LYS A 323 -45.22 -4.06 6.13
C LYS A 323 -45.92 -2.70 6.07
N VAL A 324 -46.71 -2.43 5.04
CA VAL A 324 -47.43 -1.16 4.89
C VAL A 324 -48.53 -1.06 5.95
N ASP A 325 -49.32 -2.12 6.11
CA ASP A 325 -50.38 -2.16 7.13
C ASP A 325 -49.80 -2.06 8.55
N ALA A 326 -48.65 -2.71 8.82
CA ALA A 326 -47.95 -2.62 10.10
C ALA A 326 -47.42 -1.20 10.40
N ILE A 327 -46.89 -0.49 9.39
CA ILE A 327 -46.44 0.90 9.53
C ILE A 327 -47.64 1.81 9.81
N ILE A 328 -48.74 1.70 9.04
CA ILE A 328 -49.93 2.53 9.24
C ILE A 328 -50.51 2.30 10.64
N ASP A 329 -50.59 1.05 11.11
CA ASP A 329 -51.03 0.73 12.47
C ASP A 329 -50.15 1.38 13.55
N ARG A 330 -48.84 1.37 13.34
CA ARG A 330 -47.89 2.01 14.26
C ARG A 330 -48.04 3.54 14.26
N VAL A 331 -48.18 4.15 13.09
CA VAL A 331 -48.38 5.60 12.97
C VAL A 331 -49.67 6.02 13.66
N LEU A 332 -50.79 5.32 13.41
CA LEU A 332 -52.07 5.61 14.06
C LEU A 332 -51.99 5.51 15.59
N LYS A 333 -51.40 4.42 16.12
CA LYS A 333 -51.19 4.28 17.56
C LYS A 333 -50.35 5.41 18.14
N LEU A 334 -49.28 5.84 17.46
CA LEU A 334 -48.47 6.97 17.89
C LEU A 334 -49.28 8.28 17.86
N SER A 335 -50.05 8.51 16.80
CA SER A 335 -50.92 9.68 16.68
C SER A 335 -51.93 9.75 17.82
N ILE A 336 -52.56 8.63 18.17
CA ILE A 336 -53.61 8.59 19.20
C ILE A 336 -53.03 8.69 20.61
N TYR A 337 -52.01 7.90 20.94
CA TYR A 337 -51.53 7.80 22.32
C TYR A 337 -50.41 8.79 22.67
N LYS A 338 -49.70 9.34 21.68
CA LYS A 338 -48.57 10.25 21.93
C LYS A 338 -48.78 11.64 21.35
N VAL A 339 -49.28 11.75 20.11
CA VAL A 339 -49.41 13.05 19.46
C VAL A 339 -50.65 13.78 19.96
N LEU A 340 -51.83 13.15 19.94
CA LEU A 340 -53.11 13.76 20.31
C LEU A 340 -53.11 14.37 21.73
N PRO A 341 -52.50 13.74 22.77
CA PRO A 341 -52.34 14.36 24.08
C PRO A 341 -51.40 15.57 24.08
N GLN A 342 -50.35 15.56 23.26
CA GLN A 342 -49.38 16.66 23.19
C GLN A 342 -49.95 17.88 22.46
N VAL A 343 -50.82 17.67 21.46
CA VAL A 343 -51.50 18.73 20.71
C VAL A 343 -52.87 19.12 21.30
N GLN A 344 -53.23 18.59 22.47
CA GLN A 344 -54.47 18.93 23.18
C GLN A 344 -54.80 20.43 23.18
N PRO A 345 -53.90 21.33 23.64
CA PRO A 345 -54.23 22.74 23.73
C PRO A 345 -54.54 23.36 22.36
N ASP A 346 -53.87 22.91 21.30
CA ASP A 346 -54.10 23.40 19.94
C ASP A 346 -55.43 22.88 19.37
N VAL A 347 -55.77 21.61 19.67
CA VAL A 347 -57.05 21.01 19.28
C VAL A 347 -58.21 21.69 20.01
N GLU A 348 -58.07 21.93 21.31
CA GLU A 348 -59.07 22.65 22.11
C GLU A 348 -59.24 24.09 21.62
N ALA A 349 -58.14 24.78 21.28
CA ALA A 349 -58.21 26.13 20.69
C ALA A 349 -58.94 26.13 19.34
N LEU A 350 -58.66 25.15 18.47
CA LEU A 350 -59.35 25.00 17.19
C LEU A 350 -60.85 24.70 17.39
N LEU A 351 -61.18 23.77 18.28
CA LEU A 351 -62.57 23.41 18.61
C LEU A 351 -63.30 24.62 19.19
N ARG A 352 -62.69 25.35 20.13
CA ARG A 352 -63.26 26.58 20.71
C ARG A 352 -63.54 27.61 19.62
N HIS A 353 -62.63 27.78 18.67
CA HIS A 353 -62.82 28.69 17.54
C HIS A 353 -63.99 28.26 16.64
N SER A 354 -64.02 26.99 16.23
CA SER A 354 -65.08 26.42 15.38
C SER A 354 -66.45 26.44 16.06
N LEU A 355 -66.52 26.10 17.35
CA LEU A 355 -67.76 26.09 18.14
C LEU A 355 -68.28 27.51 18.36
N LYS A 356 -67.39 28.48 18.63
CA LYS A 356 -67.75 29.89 18.73
C LYS A 356 -68.30 30.43 17.41
N GLY A 357 -67.71 30.03 16.28
CA GLY A 357 -68.22 30.34 14.93
C GLY A 357 -69.61 29.75 14.69
N ALA A 358 -69.75 28.43 14.87
CA ALA A 358 -71.00 27.71 14.68
C ALA A 358 -72.13 28.24 15.59
N PHE A 359 -71.82 28.61 16.83
CA PHE A 359 -72.80 29.18 17.76
C PHE A 359 -73.32 30.53 17.27
N LYS A 360 -72.43 31.41 16.78
CA LYS A 360 -72.81 32.72 16.22
C LYS A 360 -73.65 32.61 14.95
N GLU A 361 -73.39 31.59 14.13
CA GLU A 361 -74.10 31.34 12.88
C GLU A 361 -75.43 30.60 13.08
N SER A 362 -75.65 29.98 14.24
CA SER A 362 -76.86 29.19 14.50
C SER A 362 -78.14 30.03 14.52
N ASP A 363 -79.21 29.47 13.94
CA ASP A 363 -80.57 30.07 13.96
C ASP A 363 -81.06 30.32 15.40
N PHE A 364 -80.64 29.48 16.34
CA PHE A 364 -80.96 29.63 17.76
C PHE A 364 -80.37 30.92 18.35
N PHE A 365 -79.10 31.23 18.06
CA PHE A 365 -78.46 32.47 18.51
C PHE A 365 -79.10 33.70 17.86
N GLN A 366 -79.43 33.61 16.56
CA GLN A 366 -80.15 34.66 15.85
C GLN A 366 -81.57 34.87 16.41
N MET A 367 -82.27 33.81 16.81
CA MET A 367 -83.58 33.86 17.43
C MET A 367 -83.53 34.44 18.86
N LEU A 368 -82.47 34.12 19.62
CA LEU A 368 -82.27 34.69 20.96
C LEU A 368 -82.02 36.20 20.92
N GLN A 369 -81.30 36.69 19.90
CA GLN A 369 -81.08 38.12 19.69
C GLN A 369 -82.37 38.89 19.38
N GLN A 370 -83.43 38.21 18.92
CA GLN A 370 -84.73 38.83 18.61
C GLN A 370 -85.62 39.01 19.85
N ILE A 371 -85.27 38.42 21.00
CA ILE A 371 -86.02 38.56 22.25
C ILE A 371 -85.63 39.89 22.95
N PRO A 372 -86.59 40.79 23.24
CA PRO A 372 -86.31 42.02 23.96
C PRO A 372 -85.69 41.74 25.33
N GLY A 373 -84.50 42.30 25.61
CA GLY A 373 -83.72 42.06 26.83
C GLY A 373 -82.59 41.03 26.70
N MET A 374 -82.48 40.31 25.57
CA MET A 374 -81.42 39.31 25.30
C MET A 374 -80.59 39.64 24.05
N GLN A 375 -80.65 40.89 23.56
CA GLN A 375 -80.01 41.36 22.33
C GLN A 375 -78.47 41.27 22.34
N ALA A 376 -77.85 41.17 23.52
CA ALA A 376 -76.43 40.94 23.69
C ALA A 376 -76.22 39.85 24.75
N LEU A 377 -76.21 38.59 24.33
CA LEU A 377 -75.58 37.56 25.16
C LEU A 377 -74.14 38.01 25.44
N PRO A 378 -73.71 38.07 26.72
CA PRO A 378 -72.35 38.47 27.06
C PRO A 378 -71.35 37.59 26.30
N MET A 379 -70.31 38.21 25.75
CA MET A 379 -69.26 37.48 25.02
C MET A 379 -68.67 36.39 25.92
N GLU A 380 -68.60 36.63 27.23
CA GLU A 380 -68.19 35.70 28.28
C GLU A 380 -69.00 34.40 28.30
N VAL A 381 -70.32 34.45 28.07
CA VAL A 381 -71.17 33.25 28.07
C VAL A 381 -70.85 32.38 26.87
N THR A 382 -70.74 33.00 25.68
CA THR A 382 -70.35 32.28 24.46
C THR A 382 -68.96 31.67 24.61
N GLU A 383 -68.05 32.40 25.25
CA GLU A 383 -66.68 31.98 25.48
C GLU A 383 -66.60 30.77 26.42
N GLN A 384 -67.28 30.82 27.56
CA GLN A 384 -67.34 29.73 28.54
C GLN A 384 -68.01 28.47 27.98
N PHE A 385 -69.10 28.62 27.21
CA PHE A 385 -69.74 27.48 26.55
C PHE A 385 -68.85 26.87 25.48
N SER A 386 -68.16 27.67 24.67
CA SER A 386 -67.25 27.16 23.65
C SER A 386 -66.04 26.43 24.26
N GLU A 387 -65.52 26.95 25.38
CA GLU A 387 -64.42 26.35 26.14
C GLU A 387 -64.82 25.01 26.76
N TYR A 388 -65.97 24.97 27.44
CA TYR A 388 -66.51 23.73 28.01
C TYR A 388 -66.79 22.67 26.93
N LEU A 389 -67.42 23.07 25.83
CA LEU A 389 -67.72 22.14 24.73
C LEU A 389 -66.46 21.66 24.01
N ALA A 390 -65.45 22.52 23.82
CA ALA A 390 -64.18 22.12 23.25
C ALA A 390 -63.47 21.08 24.12
N GLN A 391 -63.40 21.35 25.43
CA GLN A 391 -62.78 20.46 26.40
C GLN A 391 -63.55 19.14 26.54
N ALA A 392 -64.87 19.17 26.63
CA ALA A 392 -65.71 17.98 26.68
C ALA A 392 -65.61 17.14 25.39
N THR A 393 -65.55 17.79 24.22
CA THR A 393 -65.41 17.12 22.92
C THR A 393 -64.03 16.46 22.81
N TYR A 394 -62.98 17.14 23.25
CA TYR A 394 -61.64 16.57 23.31
C TYR A 394 -61.56 15.38 24.27
N GLU A 395 -62.10 15.52 25.49
CA GLU A 395 -62.15 14.44 26.47
C GLU A 395 -62.94 13.23 25.96
N VAL A 396 -64.06 13.46 25.26
CA VAL A 396 -64.80 12.38 24.61
C VAL A 396 -63.96 11.72 23.53
N LEU A 397 -63.27 12.46 22.66
CA LEU A 397 -62.40 11.88 21.62
C LEU A 397 -61.21 11.11 22.20
N ALA A 398 -60.56 11.65 23.23
CA ALA A 398 -59.42 11.02 23.90
C ALA A 398 -59.83 9.78 24.71
N ASN A 399 -61.00 9.81 25.36
CA ASN A 399 -61.52 8.74 26.20
C ASN A 399 -62.50 7.80 25.48
N SER A 400 -62.84 8.03 24.21
CA SER A 400 -63.65 7.10 23.40
C SER A 400 -62.99 5.72 23.27
N TYR A 401 -61.69 5.62 23.56
CA TYR A 401 -60.96 4.36 23.65
C TYR A 401 -61.23 3.59 24.96
N ALA A 402 -61.86 4.20 25.97
CA ALA A 402 -62.12 3.58 27.27
C ALA A 402 -63.45 2.83 27.34
N ASP A 403 -64.45 3.26 26.55
CA ASP A 403 -65.79 2.64 26.49
C ASP A 403 -65.91 1.60 25.35
N LEU A 404 -66.73 0.56 25.56
CA LEU A 404 -66.93 -0.56 24.63
C LEU A 404 -67.53 -0.11 23.30
N GLN A 405 -68.52 0.80 23.29
CA GLN A 405 -69.11 1.31 22.05
C GLN A 405 -68.18 2.27 21.32
N GLY A 406 -67.44 3.11 22.05
CA GLY A 406 -66.44 4.02 21.47
C GLY A 406 -65.31 3.26 20.77
N ARG A 407 -64.87 2.13 21.33
CA ARG A 407 -63.86 1.25 20.71
C ARG A 407 -64.32 0.69 19.36
N GLU A 408 -65.55 0.20 19.24
CA GLU A 408 -66.05 -0.35 17.97
C GLU A 408 -66.12 0.72 16.87
N LEU A 409 -66.62 1.92 17.19
CA LEU A 409 -66.67 3.05 16.25
C LEU A 409 -65.26 3.48 15.82
N PHE A 410 -64.32 3.48 16.75
CA PHE A 410 -62.94 3.86 16.51
C PHE A 410 -62.17 2.82 15.69
N ASP A 411 -62.42 1.53 15.95
CA ASP A 411 -61.85 0.43 15.16
C ASP A 411 -62.36 0.50 13.72
N HIS A 412 -63.64 0.79 13.52
CA HIS A 412 -64.22 0.99 12.19
C HIS A 412 -63.64 2.22 11.48
N LEU A 413 -63.47 3.35 12.19
CA LEU A 413 -62.81 4.54 11.66
C LEU A 413 -61.36 4.23 11.26
N THR A 414 -60.63 3.50 12.11
CA THR A 414 -59.25 3.08 11.87
C THR A 414 -59.13 2.18 10.65
N GLN A 415 -60.02 1.19 10.51
CA GLN A 415 -60.06 0.29 9.36
C GLN A 415 -60.37 1.05 8.06
N ASN A 416 -61.38 1.91 8.07
CA ASN A 416 -61.73 2.72 6.90
C ASN A 416 -60.60 3.68 6.53
N PHE A 417 -60.01 4.37 7.50
CA PHE A 417 -58.87 5.25 7.26
C PHE A 417 -57.69 4.49 6.66
N LYS A 418 -57.35 3.31 7.19
CA LYS A 418 -56.29 2.44 6.65
C LYS A 418 -56.56 2.09 5.18
N GLN A 419 -57.78 1.66 4.88
CA GLN A 419 -58.17 1.25 3.54
C GLN A 419 -58.14 2.43 2.55
N THR A 420 -58.69 3.58 2.93
CA THR A 420 -58.70 4.79 2.10
C THR A 420 -57.29 5.33 1.89
N LEU A 421 -56.46 5.37 2.93
CA LEU A 421 -55.06 5.80 2.81
C LEU A 421 -54.27 4.86 1.89
N LYS A 422 -54.48 3.54 1.99
CA LYS A 422 -53.82 2.56 1.11
C LYS A 422 -54.23 2.75 -0.36
N GLN A 423 -55.49 3.06 -0.61
CA GLN A 423 -55.98 3.38 -1.96
C GLN A 423 -55.38 4.67 -2.49
N GLU A 424 -55.30 5.73 -1.68
CA GLU A 424 -54.72 7.01 -2.08
C GLU A 424 -53.21 6.88 -2.35
N LEU A 425 -52.47 6.12 -1.53
CA LEU A 425 -51.06 5.81 -1.78
C LEU A 425 -50.85 4.97 -3.06
N GLN A 426 -51.89 4.30 -3.55
CA GLN A 426 -51.88 3.58 -4.82
C GLN A 426 -52.24 4.47 -6.01
N ASP A 427 -52.73 5.70 -5.78
CA ASP A 427 -53.03 6.65 -6.84
C ASP A 427 -51.74 7.11 -7.55
N LYS A 428 -51.84 7.27 -8.88
CA LYS A 428 -50.67 7.59 -9.71
C LYS A 428 -50.17 9.02 -9.49
N ALA A 429 -51.06 9.97 -9.23
CA ALA A 429 -50.66 11.36 -8.99
C ALA A 429 -49.96 11.47 -7.64
N THR A 430 -50.52 10.86 -6.60
CA THR A 430 -49.89 10.80 -5.26
C THR A 430 -48.54 10.08 -5.31
N GLN A 431 -48.43 8.99 -6.08
CA GLN A 431 -47.14 8.32 -6.27
C GLN A 431 -46.12 9.20 -6.98
N ALA A 432 -46.50 9.91 -8.04
CA ALA A 432 -45.57 10.80 -8.75
C ALA A 432 -45.06 11.94 -7.85
N GLU A 433 -45.93 12.51 -7.01
CA GLU A 433 -45.53 13.54 -6.04
C GLU A 433 -44.57 12.97 -4.99
N LEU A 434 -44.89 11.82 -4.39
CA LEU A 434 -44.03 11.15 -3.40
C LEU A 434 -42.69 10.72 -4.01
N GLN A 435 -42.67 10.27 -5.26
CA GLN A 435 -41.44 9.93 -5.98
C GLN A 435 -40.56 11.16 -6.15
N SER A 436 -41.12 12.30 -6.58
CA SER A 436 -40.38 13.56 -6.68
C SER A 436 -39.77 13.96 -5.33
N LEU A 437 -40.57 13.95 -4.25
CA LEU A 437 -40.11 14.33 -2.91
C LEU A 437 -39.01 13.40 -2.39
N LEU A 438 -39.13 12.09 -2.63
CA LEU A 438 -38.11 11.11 -2.25
C LEU A 438 -36.85 11.25 -3.09
N SER A 439 -36.98 11.53 -4.38
CA SER A 439 -35.85 11.76 -5.29
C SER A 439 -35.07 13.00 -4.88
N ASP A 440 -35.77 14.09 -4.55
CA ASP A 440 -35.20 15.33 -4.03
C ASP A 440 -34.49 15.11 -2.67
N LEU A 441 -35.12 14.37 -1.75
CA LEU A 441 -34.50 14.01 -0.46
C LEU A 441 -33.21 13.20 -0.65
N LEU A 442 -33.20 12.27 -1.59
CA LEU A 442 -32.01 11.48 -1.93
C LEU A 442 -30.93 12.36 -2.58
N GLU A 443 -31.31 13.38 -3.35
CA GLU A 443 -30.39 14.35 -3.94
C GLU A 443 -29.74 15.21 -2.86
N GLU A 444 -30.54 15.69 -1.90
CA GLU A 444 -30.04 16.43 -0.74
C GLU A 444 -29.08 15.57 0.09
N LEU A 445 -29.41 14.30 0.33
CA LEU A 445 -28.52 13.36 1.03
C LEU A 445 -27.19 13.21 0.29
N LYS A 446 -27.24 13.08 -1.04
CA LYS A 446 -26.05 12.99 -1.91
C LYS A 446 -25.16 14.21 -1.77
N LEU A 447 -25.73 15.41 -1.87
CA LEU A 447 -25.01 16.68 -1.78
C LEU A 447 -24.40 16.89 -0.38
N ASN A 448 -25.17 16.64 0.67
CA ASN A 448 -24.72 16.78 2.06
C ASN A 448 -23.60 15.79 2.40
N TYR A 449 -23.67 14.56 1.88
CA TYR A 449 -22.60 13.58 2.06
C TYR A 449 -21.30 14.03 1.38
N ILE A 450 -21.35 14.47 0.12
CA ILE A 450 -20.15 14.95 -0.60
C ILE A 450 -19.52 16.14 0.13
N GLN A 451 -20.33 17.10 0.60
CA GLN A 451 -19.81 18.24 1.36
C GLN A 451 -19.12 17.80 2.66
N GLY A 452 -19.68 16.81 3.36
CA GLY A 452 -19.08 16.26 4.57
C GLY A 452 -17.85 15.38 4.32
N SER A 453 -17.79 14.66 3.20
CA SER A 453 -16.68 13.75 2.88
C SER A 453 -15.40 14.49 2.51
N VAL A 454 -15.51 15.69 1.89
CA VAL A 454 -14.34 16.54 1.57
C VAL A 454 -13.56 16.97 2.81
N GLN A 455 -14.19 16.99 3.99
CA GLN A 455 -13.57 17.44 5.25
C GLN A 455 -12.99 16.30 6.11
N LYS A 456 -13.31 15.03 5.82
CA LYS A 456 -12.83 13.90 6.64
C LYS A 456 -11.44 13.44 6.21
N ASN A 457 -10.59 13.13 7.20
CA ASN A 457 -9.29 12.53 6.95
C ASN A 457 -9.47 11.02 6.60
N PRO A 458 -9.07 10.58 5.39
CA PRO A 458 -9.13 9.17 4.98
C PRO A 458 -8.39 8.22 5.93
N GLU A 459 -7.27 8.65 6.50
CA GLU A 459 -6.44 7.83 7.40
C GLU A 459 -7.16 7.51 8.70
N ALA A 460 -7.86 8.49 9.28
CA ALA A 460 -8.62 8.30 10.52
C ALA A 460 -9.76 7.29 10.31
N THR A 461 -10.43 7.35 9.16
CA THR A 461 -11.52 6.43 8.81
C THR A 461 -11.00 5.01 8.61
N LEU A 462 -9.84 4.85 7.97
CA LEU A 462 -9.21 3.54 7.80
C LEU A 462 -8.78 2.94 9.15
N ALA A 463 -8.16 3.74 10.02
CA ALA A 463 -7.72 3.30 11.34
C ALA A 463 -8.89 2.82 12.21
N GLU A 464 -10.01 3.54 12.21
CA GLU A 464 -11.24 3.15 12.91
C GLU A 464 -11.80 1.81 12.37
N ALA A 465 -11.81 1.63 11.05
CA ALA A 465 -12.25 0.39 10.42
C ALA A 465 -11.34 -0.81 10.75
N GLU A 466 -10.03 -0.60 10.80
CA GLU A 466 -9.07 -1.64 11.21
C GLU A 466 -9.25 -2.03 12.68
N GLN A 467 -9.48 -1.06 13.57
CA GLN A 467 -9.74 -1.31 14.98
C GLN A 467 -11.03 -2.12 15.19
N LEU A 468 -12.12 -1.75 14.51
CA LEU A 468 -13.37 -2.49 14.57
C LEU A 468 -13.22 -3.94 14.06
N ARG A 469 -12.39 -4.16 13.04
CA ARG A 469 -12.13 -5.51 12.53
C ARG A 469 -11.33 -6.35 13.52
N GLN A 470 -10.33 -5.77 14.18
CA GLN A 470 -9.56 -6.44 15.23
C GLN A 470 -10.45 -6.82 16.41
N ASP A 471 -11.33 -5.92 16.86
CA ASP A 471 -12.29 -6.20 17.94
C ASP A 471 -13.25 -7.36 17.61
N VAL A 472 -13.59 -7.54 16.34
CA VAL A 472 -14.41 -8.67 15.88
C VAL A 472 -13.60 -9.97 15.83
N GLU A 473 -12.36 -9.92 15.33
CA GLU A 473 -11.45 -11.08 15.29
C GLU A 473 -11.05 -11.56 16.70
N GLU A 474 -10.95 -10.68 17.70
CA GLU A 474 -10.67 -11.05 19.09
C GLU A 474 -11.88 -11.62 19.86
N ARG A 475 -13.10 -11.36 19.37
CA ARG A 475 -14.36 -11.86 19.95
C ARG A 475 -14.86 -13.16 19.32
N SER A 476 -14.31 -13.57 18.19
CA SER A 476 -14.60 -14.83 17.48
C SER A 476 -13.57 -15.91 17.82
#